data_AF-A0A238UA42-F1
#
_entry.id   AF-A0A238UA42-F1
#
_cell.length_a   1.000
_cell.length_b   1.000
_cell.length_c   1.000
_cell.angle_alpha   90.00
_cell.angle_beta   90.00
_cell.angle_gamma   90.00
#
_symmetry.space_group_name_H-M   'P 1'
#
loop_
_entity.id
_entity.type
_entity.pdbx_description
1 polymer ?
#
loop_
_entity_poly.entity_id
_entity_poly.type
_entity_poly.pdbx_seq_one_letter_code
_entity_poly.pdbx_strand_id
1 'polypeptide(L)'
;MKQFYTHILILIVLFSTKIGAQISKNSKLFNELKQIDSLFFEEGFNKCNFSLLEKYIATDFEFYHDENGIQNRTQFFKGFKESICSNTNKKPIRKVVDESLEVFRLKNNGETYGAIQKGIHLFYIKETNKEPYLTNIAKFTSLWKIENKQWKLARVLSYDHKEPKTNYGPKFTINYPSPLFENDKIIEKLLKKHQITSLSIGYIEQAKIRQLKAFGYQKDLVKTDLNSIYKVASLTKPVVANVVLKLVDSGQIGLDEPLSKYYIDSDIKDHVFLQKLTVRNILSHQSGLPNWRYLTPTQKLNFVREPGTKWEYSGEGFEYMRKAIENKLKKSFERIAEALLFEPLGMENTSFNWNSKIKENNYAVEHNEKDKAITFEKYTSVNAAANLLTTTEDYSKFLVHLLNGAGISQSLYKEFVKPQSKEKEGIFWGLGMQILPNLKNNETVLMHTGGDYGTKTIALISLQSKKGIVILSNSENGMKIWQKLLQEYFPDFGNEIMDRNMK
;
A
#
# COMPACT_ATOMS: atom_id res chain seq x y z
N MET A 1 50.78 -35.32 46.22
CA MET A 1 49.69 -36.29 46.43
C MET A 1 48.43 -35.71 45.80
N LYS A 2 47.93 -36.32 44.71
CA LYS A 2 46.59 -36.95 44.57
C LYS A 2 45.44 -35.99 44.99
N GLN A 3 44.44 -35.67 44.18
CA GLN A 3 43.59 -36.61 43.44
C GLN A 3 42.67 -35.85 42.45
N PHE A 4 42.40 -36.51 41.32
CA PHE A 4 41.38 -36.20 40.31
C PHE A 4 39.95 -36.19 40.89
N TYR A 5 39.08 -35.28 40.42
CA TYR A 5 37.66 -35.57 40.20
C TYR A 5 37.12 -34.83 38.97
N THR A 6 36.68 -35.63 38.00
CA THR A 6 36.05 -35.26 36.74
C THR A 6 34.55 -35.07 36.96
N HIS A 7 34.00 -33.87 36.75
CA HIS A 7 32.54 -33.67 36.72
C HIS A 7 32.12 -33.03 35.39
N ILE A 8 31.40 -33.83 34.60
CA ILE A 8 30.72 -33.47 33.36
C ILE A 8 29.51 -32.61 33.72
N LEU A 9 29.44 -31.38 33.22
CA LEU A 9 28.25 -30.54 33.32
C LEU A 9 27.48 -30.61 31.99
N ILE A 10 26.31 -31.25 32.03
CA ILE A 10 25.36 -31.34 30.91
C ILE A 10 24.65 -29.99 30.77
N LEU A 11 24.80 -29.34 29.61
CA LEU A 11 24.09 -28.11 29.28
C LEU A 11 22.68 -28.45 28.77
N ILE A 12 21.65 -28.29 29.61
CA ILE A 12 20.24 -28.44 29.22
C ILE A 12 19.78 -27.09 28.64
N VAL A 13 19.54 -27.06 27.32
CA VAL A 13 18.90 -25.93 26.64
C VAL A 13 17.39 -26.02 26.87
N LEU A 14 16.86 -25.16 27.74
CA LEU A 14 15.42 -25.01 27.96
C LEU A 14 14.79 -24.24 26.79
N PHE A 15 14.05 -24.94 25.93
CA PHE A 15 13.11 -24.31 25.01
C PHE A 15 11.90 -23.78 25.78
N SER A 16 11.79 -22.47 25.92
CA SER A 16 10.59 -21.83 26.46
C SER A 16 9.46 -21.90 25.42
N THR A 17 8.51 -22.83 25.60
CA THR A 17 7.24 -22.79 24.87
C THR A 17 6.36 -21.69 25.48
N LYS A 18 6.11 -20.61 24.73
CA LYS A 18 5.13 -19.60 25.15
C LYS A 18 3.74 -20.22 25.04
N ILE A 19 3.19 -20.68 26.16
CA ILE A 19 1.78 -21.09 26.26
C ILE A 19 0.94 -19.82 26.31
N GLY A 20 0.35 -19.43 25.18
CA GLY A 20 -0.62 -18.32 25.14
C GLY A 20 -1.96 -18.73 25.77
N ALA A 21 -2.51 -17.90 26.65
CA ALA A 21 -3.84 -18.09 27.26
C ALA A 21 -5.01 -17.93 26.26
N GLN A 22 -4.74 -17.36 25.09
CA GLN A 22 -5.69 -17.22 23.99
C GLN A 22 -5.99 -18.60 23.38
N ILE A 23 -7.26 -18.97 23.31
CA ILE A 23 -7.65 -20.24 22.69
C ILE A 23 -7.50 -20.11 21.16
N SER A 24 -7.08 -21.20 20.51
CA SER A 24 -7.07 -21.31 19.06
C SER A 24 -8.41 -20.89 18.44
N LYS A 25 -8.33 -20.09 17.37
CA LYS A 25 -9.48 -19.62 16.60
C LYS A 25 -10.28 -20.76 15.94
N ASN A 26 -9.69 -21.94 15.83
CA ASN A 26 -10.37 -23.13 15.31
C ASN A 26 -10.96 -24.01 16.43
N SER A 27 -10.85 -23.61 17.69
CA SER A 27 -11.38 -24.39 18.80
C SER A 27 -12.91 -24.34 18.83
N LYS A 28 -13.51 -25.43 19.33
CA LYS A 28 -14.96 -25.51 19.55
C LYS A 28 -15.47 -24.33 20.37
N LEU A 29 -14.78 -23.98 21.46
CA LEU A 29 -15.18 -22.88 22.34
C LEU A 29 -15.11 -21.51 21.66
N PHE A 30 -14.07 -21.24 20.86
CA PHE A 30 -13.97 -20.00 20.11
C PHE A 30 -15.13 -19.86 19.12
N ASN A 31 -15.40 -20.91 18.35
CA ASN A 31 -16.48 -20.92 17.35
C ASN A 31 -17.86 -20.81 18.00
N GLU A 32 -18.07 -21.49 19.13
CA GLU A 32 -19.33 -21.43 19.88
C GLU A 32 -19.60 -20.01 20.40
N LEU A 33 -18.62 -19.36 21.04
CA LEU A 33 -18.80 -17.98 21.52
C LEU A 33 -18.90 -16.98 20.37
N LYS A 34 -18.17 -17.19 19.26
CA LYS A 34 -18.32 -16.36 18.05
C LYS A 34 -19.73 -16.45 17.48
N GLN A 35 -20.30 -17.66 17.41
CA GLN A 35 -21.67 -17.86 16.94
C GLN A 35 -22.70 -17.22 17.87
N ILE A 36 -22.53 -17.38 19.18
CA ILE A 36 -23.45 -16.79 20.17
C ILE A 36 -23.37 -15.26 20.17
N ASP A 37 -22.17 -14.69 20.07
CA ASP A 37 -21.94 -13.25 19.91
C ASP A 37 -22.60 -12.72 18.62
N SER A 38 -22.37 -13.38 17.48
CA SER A 38 -23.00 -13.02 16.20
C SER A 38 -24.52 -13.11 16.27
N LEU A 39 -25.08 -14.17 16.85
CA LEU A 39 -26.53 -14.33 17.03
C LEU A 39 -27.11 -13.25 17.95
N PHE A 40 -26.41 -12.93 19.04
CA PHE A 40 -26.79 -11.88 19.99
C PHE A 40 -26.87 -10.51 19.32
N PHE A 41 -25.90 -10.16 18.47
CA PHE A 41 -25.86 -8.85 17.81
C PHE A 41 -26.70 -8.78 16.53
N GLU A 42 -26.70 -9.79 15.68
CA GLU A 42 -27.46 -9.75 14.43
C GLU A 42 -28.97 -9.92 14.65
N GLU A 43 -29.38 -10.91 15.44
CA GLU A 43 -30.80 -11.16 15.69
C GLU A 43 -31.32 -10.34 16.86
N GLY A 44 -30.58 -10.29 17.97
CA GLY A 44 -30.99 -9.55 19.15
C GLY A 44 -30.91 -8.03 18.92
N PHE A 45 -29.71 -7.51 18.66
CA PHE A 45 -29.47 -6.06 18.62
C PHE A 45 -29.93 -5.40 17.31
N ASN A 46 -29.49 -5.94 16.16
CA ASN A 46 -29.70 -5.33 14.85
C ASN A 46 -31.15 -5.52 14.37
N LYS A 47 -31.77 -6.69 14.63
CA LYS A 47 -33.18 -6.98 14.29
C LYS A 47 -34.18 -6.77 15.44
N CYS A 48 -33.74 -6.26 16.59
CA CYS A 48 -34.61 -5.98 17.74
C CYS A 48 -35.34 -7.19 18.33
N ASN A 49 -34.78 -8.40 18.23
CA ASN A 49 -35.38 -9.58 18.84
C ASN A 49 -35.12 -9.62 20.36
N PHE A 50 -36.05 -9.03 21.11
CA PHE A 50 -35.93 -8.88 22.57
C PHE A 50 -35.92 -10.23 23.32
N SER A 51 -36.75 -11.19 22.90
CA SER A 51 -36.82 -12.53 23.53
C SER A 51 -35.47 -13.25 23.46
N LEU A 52 -34.74 -13.07 22.35
CA LEU A 52 -33.41 -13.62 22.19
C LEU A 52 -32.39 -12.97 23.15
N LEU A 53 -32.46 -11.64 23.33
CA LEU A 53 -31.58 -10.94 24.26
C LEU A 53 -31.84 -11.39 25.70
N GLU A 54 -33.11 -11.48 26.12
CA GLU A 54 -33.46 -11.97 27.46
C GLU A 54 -32.96 -13.40 27.72
N LYS A 55 -32.97 -14.24 26.68
CA LYS A 55 -32.47 -15.61 26.75
C LYS A 55 -30.96 -15.68 26.99
N TYR A 56 -30.16 -14.77 26.44
CA TYR A 56 -28.70 -14.88 26.51
C TYR A 56 -28.05 -13.92 27.52
N ILE A 57 -28.77 -12.95 28.08
CA ILE A 57 -28.24 -12.09 29.16
C ILE A 57 -28.45 -12.77 30.53
N ALA A 58 -27.41 -12.76 31.38
CA ALA A 58 -27.48 -13.27 32.75
C ALA A 58 -28.38 -12.41 33.63
N THR A 59 -28.94 -12.96 34.72
CA THR A 59 -29.82 -12.20 35.62
C THR A 59 -29.07 -11.10 36.37
N ASP A 60 -27.80 -11.33 36.66
CA ASP A 60 -26.87 -10.43 37.34
C ASP A 60 -26.05 -9.57 36.36
N PHE A 61 -26.58 -9.28 35.16
CA PHE A 61 -25.83 -8.59 34.11
C PHE A 61 -25.45 -7.15 34.46
N GLU A 62 -24.20 -6.78 34.13
CA GLU A 62 -23.70 -5.41 34.22
C GLU A 62 -23.02 -4.99 32.91
N PHE A 63 -23.34 -3.78 32.45
CA PHE A 63 -22.79 -3.14 31.27
C PHE A 63 -22.04 -1.88 31.68
N TYR A 64 -20.75 -1.82 31.37
CA TYR A 64 -19.89 -0.68 31.62
C TYR A 64 -19.62 0.01 30.28
N HIS A 65 -20.02 1.27 30.18
CA HIS A 65 -19.79 2.11 29.01
C HIS A 65 -19.01 3.35 29.42
N ASP A 66 -17.93 3.65 28.72
CA ASP A 66 -17.11 4.84 28.97
C ASP A 66 -17.85 6.18 28.73
N GLU A 67 -18.74 6.25 27.74
CA GLU A 67 -19.56 7.46 27.48
C GLU A 67 -20.87 7.55 28.28
N ASN A 68 -21.50 6.43 28.65
CA ASN A 68 -22.87 6.41 29.20
C ASN A 68 -22.97 5.80 30.62
N GLY A 69 -21.85 5.49 31.26
CA GLY A 69 -21.80 4.96 32.61
C GLY A 69 -22.21 3.48 32.73
N ILE A 70 -22.50 3.07 33.97
CA ILE A 70 -22.80 1.68 34.33
C ILE A 70 -24.32 1.45 34.22
N GLN A 71 -24.71 0.32 33.65
CA GLN A 71 -26.10 -0.11 33.53
C GLN A 71 -26.27 -1.54 34.04
N ASN A 72 -27.31 -1.77 34.84
CA ASN A 72 -27.78 -3.11 35.18
C ASN A 72 -28.70 -3.67 34.06
N ARG A 73 -29.06 -4.96 34.15
CA ARG A 73 -29.95 -5.64 33.17
C ARG A 73 -31.21 -4.84 32.81
N THR A 74 -31.92 -4.32 33.81
CA THR A 74 -33.17 -3.58 33.60
C THR A 74 -32.92 -2.26 32.86
N GLN A 75 -31.89 -1.52 33.27
CA GLN A 75 -31.48 -0.27 32.62
C GLN A 75 -31.01 -0.51 31.18
N PHE A 76 -30.22 -1.56 30.95
CA PHE A 76 -29.74 -1.95 29.62
C PHE A 76 -30.90 -2.28 28.68
N PHE A 77 -31.89 -3.06 29.13
CA PHE A 77 -33.06 -3.38 28.31
C PHE A 77 -33.98 -2.18 28.06
N LYS A 78 -34.11 -1.29 29.04
CA LYS A 78 -34.82 -0.03 28.86
C LYS A 78 -34.15 0.82 27.78
N GLY A 79 -32.83 1.07 27.89
CA GLY A 79 -32.07 1.80 26.89
C GLY A 79 -32.08 1.13 25.50
N PHE A 80 -32.06 -0.21 25.46
CA PHE A 80 -32.20 -0.95 24.22
C PHE A 80 -33.54 -0.68 23.52
N LYS A 81 -34.66 -0.74 24.25
CA LYS A 81 -36.00 -0.48 23.69
C LYS A 81 -36.18 0.99 23.30
N GLU A 82 -35.78 1.90 24.18
CA GLU A 82 -36.05 3.33 24.04
C GLU A 82 -35.08 4.06 23.09
N SER A 83 -33.87 3.54 22.89
CA SER A 83 -32.84 4.21 22.07
C SER A 83 -32.43 3.39 20.84
N ILE A 84 -32.25 2.08 20.98
CA ILE A 84 -31.73 1.24 19.88
C ILE A 84 -32.85 0.73 18.96
N CYS A 85 -34.04 0.46 19.50
CA CYS A 85 -35.15 -0.14 18.76
C CYS A 85 -36.39 0.73 18.63
N SER A 86 -36.35 1.97 19.12
CA SER A 86 -37.48 2.91 19.11
C SER A 86 -37.74 3.55 17.75
N ASN A 87 -36.71 3.69 16.91
CA ASN A 87 -36.81 4.34 15.61
C ASN A 87 -36.37 3.40 14.49
N THR A 88 -37.33 2.85 13.76
CA THR A 88 -37.07 1.97 12.61
C THR A 88 -36.51 2.71 11.40
N ASN A 89 -36.75 4.03 11.30
CA ASN A 89 -36.24 4.88 10.20
C ASN A 89 -34.80 5.35 10.40
N LYS A 90 -34.25 5.23 11.61
CA LYS A 90 -32.86 5.54 11.94
C LYS A 90 -32.35 4.54 12.98
N LYS A 91 -31.90 3.39 12.50
CA LYS A 91 -31.58 2.21 13.28
C LYS A 91 -30.06 2.11 13.52
N PRO A 92 -29.59 2.14 14.78
CA PRO A 92 -28.22 1.76 15.11
C PRO A 92 -27.99 0.28 14.81
N ILE A 93 -26.86 -0.02 14.17
CA ILE A 93 -26.40 -1.38 13.82
C ILE A 93 -25.01 -1.57 14.41
N ARG A 94 -24.75 -2.74 14.97
CA ARG A 94 -23.45 -3.13 15.52
C ARG A 94 -22.89 -4.30 14.73
N LYS A 95 -21.59 -4.27 14.44
CA LYS A 95 -20.86 -5.37 13.82
C LYS A 95 -19.55 -5.61 14.55
N VAL A 96 -19.23 -6.88 14.80
CA VAL A 96 -17.93 -7.27 15.34
C VAL A 96 -16.89 -7.36 14.23
N VAL A 97 -15.64 -7.02 14.52
CA VAL A 97 -14.50 -7.26 13.62
C VAL A 97 -13.97 -8.66 13.94
N ASP A 98 -14.36 -9.63 13.12
CA ASP A 98 -14.08 -11.06 13.32
C ASP A 98 -12.60 -11.37 13.60
N GLU A 99 -11.69 -10.64 12.95
CA GLU A 99 -10.24 -10.83 13.08
C GLU A 99 -9.71 -10.38 14.44
N SER A 100 -10.39 -9.41 15.07
CA SER A 100 -10.05 -8.86 16.38
C SER A 100 -10.53 -9.73 17.55
N LEU A 101 -11.36 -10.75 17.29
CA LEU A 101 -11.91 -11.59 18.34
C LEU A 101 -10.82 -12.45 18.99
N GLU A 102 -10.75 -12.29 20.31
CA GLU A 102 -9.95 -13.09 21.24
C GLU A 102 -10.88 -13.73 22.27
N VAL A 103 -10.56 -14.96 22.69
CA VAL A 103 -11.36 -15.77 23.62
C VAL A 103 -10.40 -16.47 24.58
N PHE A 104 -10.67 -16.30 25.86
CA PHE A 104 -9.89 -16.86 26.96
C PHE A 104 -10.80 -17.74 27.81
N ARG A 105 -10.43 -19.00 27.99
CA ARG A 105 -11.22 -19.96 28.79
C ARG A 105 -11.05 -19.66 30.26
N LEU A 106 -12.13 -19.63 31.01
CA LEU A 106 -12.10 -19.59 32.47
C LEU A 106 -12.43 -20.97 33.02
N LYS A 107 -11.55 -21.48 33.89
CA LYS A 107 -11.70 -22.78 34.52
C LYS A 107 -11.66 -22.68 36.04
N ASN A 108 -12.43 -23.54 36.70
CA ASN A 108 -12.35 -23.78 38.13
C ASN A 108 -12.29 -25.30 38.32
N ASN A 109 -11.28 -25.79 39.05
CA ASN A 109 -11.03 -27.23 39.23
C ASN A 109 -11.02 -28.05 37.92
N GLY A 110 -10.49 -27.47 36.84
CA GLY A 110 -10.39 -28.10 35.52
C GLY A 110 -11.65 -28.00 34.65
N GLU A 111 -12.81 -27.68 35.25
CA GLU A 111 -14.08 -27.48 34.55
C GLU A 111 -14.21 -26.05 34.02
N THR A 112 -14.76 -25.90 32.82
CA THR A 112 -15.00 -24.57 32.24
C THR A 112 -16.27 -23.99 32.82
N TYR A 113 -16.17 -22.87 33.54
CA TYR A 113 -17.34 -22.17 34.09
C TYR A 113 -17.67 -20.89 33.31
N GLY A 114 -16.73 -20.42 32.49
CA GLY A 114 -16.88 -19.17 31.77
C GLY A 114 -15.84 -18.96 30.68
N ALA A 115 -15.92 -17.81 30.02
CA ALA A 115 -14.95 -17.33 29.07
C ALA A 115 -14.94 -15.80 29.00
N ILE A 116 -13.76 -15.23 28.77
CA ILE A 116 -13.63 -13.81 28.42
C ILE A 116 -13.51 -13.74 26.90
N GLN A 117 -14.36 -12.95 26.26
CA GLN A 117 -14.27 -12.62 24.85
C GLN A 117 -13.96 -11.14 24.72
N LYS A 118 -13.01 -10.75 23.90
CA LYS A 118 -12.73 -9.33 23.64
C LYS A 118 -12.47 -9.10 22.17
N GLY A 119 -12.60 -7.86 21.72
CA GLY A 119 -12.38 -7.48 20.33
C GLY A 119 -12.82 -6.05 20.05
N ILE A 120 -13.17 -5.78 18.80
CA ILE A 120 -13.58 -4.46 18.31
C ILE A 120 -14.99 -4.54 17.73
N HIS A 121 -15.83 -3.57 18.07
CA HIS A 121 -17.13 -3.32 17.46
C HIS A 121 -17.13 -2.04 16.61
N LEU A 122 -17.83 -2.13 15.49
CA LEU A 122 -18.16 -1.04 14.59
C LEU A 122 -19.64 -0.69 14.75
N PHE A 123 -19.94 0.59 14.94
CA PHE A 123 -21.31 1.09 15.08
C PHE A 123 -21.70 1.90 13.85
N TYR A 124 -22.82 1.53 13.25
CA TYR A 124 -23.39 2.17 12.07
C TYR A 124 -24.76 2.72 12.38
N ILE A 125 -25.20 3.71 11.60
CA ILE A 125 -26.60 4.12 11.54
C ILE A 125 -27.15 3.74 10.17
N LYS A 126 -28.28 3.02 10.15
CA LYS A 126 -29.07 2.73 8.96
C LYS A 126 -30.31 3.61 8.94
N GLU A 127 -30.44 4.42 7.90
CA GLU A 127 -31.63 5.25 7.67
C GLU A 127 -32.45 4.72 6.49
N THR A 128 -33.75 4.99 6.46
CA THR A 128 -34.62 4.63 5.33
C THR A 128 -34.07 5.26 4.04
N ASN A 129 -33.87 4.44 3.01
CA ASN A 129 -33.29 4.84 1.72
C ASN A 129 -31.83 5.34 1.74
N LYS A 130 -31.06 5.07 2.81
CA LYS A 130 -29.62 5.35 2.85
C LYS A 130 -28.81 4.10 3.19
N GLU A 131 -27.63 3.98 2.60
CA GLU A 131 -26.65 2.97 2.98
C GLU A 131 -26.19 3.22 4.43
N PRO A 132 -25.96 2.16 5.24
CA PRO A 132 -25.47 2.32 6.60
C PRO A 132 -24.11 3.03 6.64
N TYR A 133 -23.97 4.03 7.52
CA TYR A 133 -22.73 4.79 7.68
C TYR A 133 -22.13 4.61 9.08
N LEU A 134 -20.80 4.51 9.15
CA LEU A 134 -20.07 4.28 10.40
C LEU A 134 -20.06 5.56 11.24
N THR A 135 -20.42 5.44 12.52
CA THR A 135 -20.49 6.57 13.44
C THR A 135 -19.52 6.46 14.60
N ASN A 136 -19.18 5.25 15.05
CA ASN A 136 -18.30 5.04 16.20
C ASN A 136 -17.59 3.69 16.10
N ILE A 137 -16.43 3.58 16.75
CA ILE A 137 -15.64 2.36 16.90
C ILE A 137 -15.33 2.20 18.38
N ALA A 138 -15.54 1.00 18.93
CA ALA A 138 -15.18 0.72 20.32
C ALA A 138 -14.51 -0.62 20.48
N LYS A 139 -13.64 -0.73 21.49
CA LYS A 139 -13.19 -2.01 22.00
C LYS A 139 -14.24 -2.57 22.95
N PHE A 140 -14.30 -3.89 23.04
CA PHE A 140 -15.14 -4.54 24.03
C PHE A 140 -14.42 -5.67 24.73
N THR A 141 -14.86 -5.97 25.95
CA THR A 141 -14.56 -7.20 26.68
C THR A 141 -15.84 -7.71 27.33
N SER A 142 -16.22 -8.93 27.01
CA SER A 142 -17.41 -9.63 27.49
C SER A 142 -17.01 -10.79 28.39
N LEU A 143 -17.69 -10.94 29.52
CA LEU A 143 -17.66 -12.14 30.34
C LEU A 143 -18.88 -13.00 30.02
N TRP A 144 -18.63 -14.20 29.52
CA TRP A 144 -19.62 -15.25 29.36
C TRP A 144 -19.52 -16.25 30.50
N LYS A 145 -20.65 -16.60 31.12
CA LYS A 145 -20.77 -17.64 32.15
C LYS A 145 -21.61 -18.80 31.61
N ILE A 146 -21.38 -20.01 32.10
CA ILE A 146 -22.26 -21.15 31.83
C ILE A 146 -23.27 -21.26 32.97
N GLU A 147 -24.56 -21.10 32.67
CA GLU A 147 -25.68 -21.28 33.61
C GLU A 147 -26.68 -22.27 33.00
N ASN A 148 -27.06 -23.33 33.73
CA ASN A 148 -27.95 -24.39 33.23
C ASN A 148 -27.52 -24.95 31.86
N LYS A 149 -26.21 -25.17 31.68
CA LYS A 149 -25.58 -25.64 30.42
C LYS A 149 -25.74 -24.69 29.23
N GLN A 150 -26.05 -23.42 29.45
CA GLN A 150 -26.14 -22.38 28.42
C GLN A 150 -25.19 -21.22 28.71
N TRP A 151 -24.58 -20.67 27.67
CA TRP A 151 -23.80 -19.44 27.78
C TRP A 151 -24.68 -18.24 28.05
N LYS A 152 -24.32 -17.45 29.06
CA LYS A 152 -24.99 -16.21 29.45
C LYS A 152 -23.97 -15.09 29.50
N LEU A 153 -24.29 -13.98 28.83
CA LEU A 153 -23.52 -12.76 28.87
C LEU A 153 -23.73 -12.10 30.24
N ALA A 154 -22.68 -12.05 31.04
CA ALA A 154 -22.74 -11.61 32.43
C ALA A 154 -22.18 -10.19 32.59
N ARG A 155 -21.11 -9.86 31.89
CA ARG A 155 -20.49 -8.53 31.94
C ARG A 155 -20.10 -8.10 30.55
N VAL A 156 -20.21 -6.81 30.28
CA VAL A 156 -19.65 -6.20 29.07
C VAL A 156 -19.00 -4.89 29.44
N LEU A 157 -17.73 -4.74 29.09
CA LEU A 157 -17.04 -3.46 29.05
C LEU A 157 -17.02 -3.02 27.59
N SER A 158 -17.65 -1.90 27.28
CA SER A 158 -17.59 -1.22 25.97
C SER A 158 -16.84 0.09 26.19
N TYR A 159 -15.65 0.21 25.61
CA TYR A 159 -14.70 1.27 25.97
C TYR A 159 -13.80 1.67 24.81
N ASP A 160 -13.11 2.81 24.97
CA ASP A 160 -12.30 3.44 23.92
C ASP A 160 -13.18 3.85 22.73
N HIS A 161 -14.41 4.31 22.99
CA HIS A 161 -15.29 4.84 21.95
C HIS A 161 -14.65 6.07 21.33
N LYS A 162 -14.54 6.02 20.02
CA LYS A 162 -13.91 7.05 19.22
C LYS A 162 -14.78 7.31 18.02
N GLU A 163 -15.07 8.59 17.82
CA GLU A 163 -15.44 9.04 16.48
C GLU A 163 -14.40 8.50 15.50
N PRO A 164 -14.82 7.99 14.35
CA PRO A 164 -13.90 7.52 13.34
C PRO A 164 -12.99 8.71 12.94
N LYS A 165 -11.75 8.75 13.48
CA LYS A 165 -10.74 9.78 13.17
C LYS A 165 -10.72 9.97 11.66
N THR A 166 -11.07 11.18 11.22
CA THR A 166 -11.20 11.62 9.81
C THR A 166 -11.12 10.47 8.81
N ASN A 167 -12.21 9.72 8.78
CA ASN A 167 -12.54 8.82 7.69
C ASN A 167 -12.82 9.70 6.48
N TYR A 168 -12.07 9.56 5.38
CA TYR A 168 -12.33 10.27 4.12
C TYR A 168 -13.59 9.73 3.42
N GLY A 169 -14.74 9.83 4.10
CA GLY A 169 -16.07 9.50 3.60
C GLY A 169 -16.27 8.06 3.12
N PRO A 170 -17.52 7.68 2.80
CA PRO A 170 -17.86 6.36 2.23
C PRO A 170 -17.34 6.14 0.79
N LYS A 171 -16.49 7.03 0.26
CA LYS A 171 -15.88 6.92 -1.07
C LYS A 171 -14.60 6.06 -1.09
N PHE A 172 -13.99 5.75 0.06
CA PHE A 172 -12.66 5.13 0.10
C PHE A 172 -12.45 4.01 1.14
N THR A 173 -13.43 3.66 1.96
CA THR A 173 -13.32 2.53 2.92
C THR A 173 -14.38 1.47 2.65
N ILE A 174 -13.94 0.28 2.22
CA ILE A 174 -14.81 -0.91 2.09
C ILE A 174 -14.07 -2.11 2.72
N ASN A 175 -14.72 -2.75 3.69
CA ASN A 175 -14.32 -4.03 4.27
C ASN A 175 -14.41 -5.14 3.21
N TYR A 176 -13.33 -5.89 3.02
CA TYR A 176 -13.32 -7.08 2.17
C TYR A 176 -13.00 -8.33 2.98
N PRO A 177 -13.81 -9.41 2.87
CA PRO A 177 -13.75 -10.60 3.72
C PRO A 177 -12.74 -11.66 3.26
N SER A 178 -11.87 -11.36 2.31
CA SER A 178 -10.87 -12.31 1.80
C SER A 178 -9.65 -11.54 1.28
N PRO A 179 -8.47 -12.17 1.21
CA PRO A 179 -7.40 -11.67 0.34
C PRO A 179 -7.98 -11.51 -1.07
N LEU A 180 -7.90 -10.31 -1.65
CA LEU A 180 -8.31 -9.92 -3.00
C LEU A 180 -7.88 -10.94 -4.06
N PHE A 181 -6.82 -11.71 -3.83
CA PHE A 181 -6.26 -12.66 -4.78
C PHE A 181 -6.74 -14.11 -4.65
N GLU A 182 -7.46 -14.44 -3.58
CA GLU A 182 -8.18 -15.72 -3.47
C GLU A 182 -9.56 -15.65 -4.18
N ASN A 183 -10.00 -14.44 -4.54
CA ASN A 183 -11.27 -14.23 -5.22
C ASN A 183 -11.25 -13.02 -6.16
N ASP A 184 -10.90 -13.26 -7.42
CA ASP A 184 -10.88 -12.27 -8.50
C ASP A 184 -12.17 -11.45 -8.62
N LYS A 185 -13.33 -12.03 -8.25
CA LYS A 185 -14.62 -11.33 -8.27
C LYS A 185 -14.65 -10.13 -7.34
N ILE A 186 -13.87 -10.13 -6.26
CA ILE A 186 -13.78 -9.00 -5.34
C ILE A 186 -13.08 -7.81 -6.03
N ILE A 187 -11.96 -8.07 -6.71
CA ILE A 187 -11.25 -7.04 -7.48
C ILE A 187 -12.16 -6.53 -8.60
N GLU A 188 -12.81 -7.41 -9.36
CA GLU A 188 -13.74 -6.97 -10.42
C GLU A 188 -14.91 -6.13 -9.88
N LYS A 189 -15.47 -6.49 -8.71
CA LYS A 189 -16.53 -5.70 -8.05
C LYS A 189 -16.01 -4.33 -7.62
N LEU A 190 -14.77 -4.26 -7.12
CA LEU A 190 -14.08 -3.03 -6.77
C LEU A 190 -13.91 -2.12 -7.99
N LEU A 191 -13.41 -2.66 -9.10
CA LEU A 191 -13.21 -1.93 -10.34
C LEU A 191 -14.53 -1.30 -10.83
N LYS A 192 -15.60 -2.11 -10.90
CA LYS A 192 -16.94 -1.63 -11.28
C LYS A 192 -17.46 -0.57 -10.33
N LYS A 193 -17.33 -0.78 -9.01
CA LYS A 193 -17.81 0.18 -7.99
C LYS A 193 -17.10 1.53 -8.11
N HIS A 194 -15.82 1.52 -8.40
CA HIS A 194 -14.98 2.73 -8.38
C HIS A 194 -14.74 3.36 -9.75
N GLN A 195 -15.35 2.80 -10.81
CA GLN A 195 -15.18 3.26 -12.19
C GLN A 195 -13.70 3.22 -12.59
N ILE A 196 -13.05 2.08 -12.32
CA ILE A 196 -11.66 1.81 -12.70
C ILE A 196 -11.68 0.85 -13.88
N THR A 197 -11.22 1.32 -15.03
CA THR A 197 -11.30 0.61 -16.31
C THR A 197 -10.47 -0.66 -16.34
N SER A 198 -9.18 -0.56 -15.97
CA SER A 198 -8.31 -1.73 -15.79
C SER A 198 -7.38 -1.60 -14.60
N LEU A 199 -6.87 -2.76 -14.21
CA LEU A 199 -5.90 -2.92 -13.16
C LEU A 199 -5.02 -4.12 -13.46
N SER A 200 -3.71 -3.91 -13.50
CA SER A 200 -2.72 -4.97 -13.65
C SER A 200 -1.73 -4.93 -12.49
N ILE A 201 -1.44 -6.09 -11.91
CA ILE A 201 -0.77 -6.21 -10.60
C ILE A 201 0.30 -7.29 -10.70
N GLY A 202 1.53 -6.93 -10.32
CA GLY A 202 2.63 -7.85 -10.15
C GLY A 202 3.08 -7.86 -8.71
N TYR A 203 3.02 -9.02 -8.06
CA TYR A 203 3.47 -9.21 -6.68
C TYR A 203 4.77 -10.00 -6.64
N ILE A 204 5.71 -9.52 -5.84
CA ILE A 204 7.04 -10.06 -5.66
C ILE A 204 7.20 -10.50 -4.21
N GLU A 205 7.70 -11.71 -4.03
CA GLU A 205 8.04 -12.27 -2.72
C GLU A 205 9.36 -13.02 -2.82
N GLN A 206 10.23 -12.87 -1.83
CA GLN A 206 11.59 -13.45 -1.83
C GLN A 206 12.39 -13.09 -3.09
N ALA A 207 12.27 -11.84 -3.54
CA ALA A 207 12.91 -11.32 -4.76
C ALA A 207 12.61 -12.16 -6.02
N LYS A 208 11.40 -12.73 -6.11
CA LYS A 208 10.88 -13.43 -7.30
C LYS A 208 9.45 -13.00 -7.58
N ILE A 209 9.06 -12.99 -8.85
CA ILE A 209 7.68 -12.76 -9.26
C ILE A 209 6.84 -13.93 -8.73
N ARG A 210 5.95 -13.64 -7.78
CA ARG A 210 5.08 -14.65 -7.16
C ARG A 210 3.75 -14.73 -7.88
N GLN A 211 3.26 -13.60 -8.39
CA GLN A 211 1.95 -13.52 -9.01
C GLN A 211 1.87 -12.34 -9.99
N LEU A 212 1.17 -12.57 -11.10
CA LEU A 212 0.77 -11.55 -12.07
C LEU A 212 -0.74 -11.70 -12.29
N LYS A 213 -1.48 -10.59 -12.24
CA LYS A 213 -2.91 -10.58 -12.58
C LYS A 213 -3.27 -9.33 -13.35
N ALA A 214 -4.26 -9.46 -14.22
CA ALA A 214 -4.83 -8.39 -15.01
C ALA A 214 -6.36 -8.45 -14.93
N PHE A 215 -7.00 -7.30 -14.84
CA PHE A 215 -8.43 -7.16 -14.65
C PHE A 215 -8.96 -5.98 -15.47
N GLY A 216 -10.24 -6.08 -15.86
CA GLY A 216 -10.93 -5.00 -16.58
C GLY A 216 -10.60 -4.97 -18.07
N TYR A 217 -10.56 -3.76 -18.63
CA TYR A 217 -10.50 -3.53 -20.07
C TYR A 217 -9.46 -2.49 -20.45
N GLN A 218 -8.73 -2.74 -21.53
CA GLN A 218 -7.74 -1.81 -22.11
C GLN A 218 -8.45 -0.59 -22.71
N LYS A 219 -9.55 -0.85 -23.42
CA LYS A 219 -10.48 0.11 -24.03
C LYS A 219 -11.73 -0.65 -24.48
N ASP A 220 -12.90 -0.02 -24.41
CA ASP A 220 -14.17 -0.58 -24.86
C ASP A 220 -14.41 -1.99 -24.28
N LEU A 221 -14.54 -3.02 -25.13
CA LEU A 221 -14.73 -4.42 -24.73
C LEU A 221 -13.45 -5.28 -24.82
N VAL A 222 -12.29 -4.67 -25.09
CA VAL A 222 -11.01 -5.38 -25.16
C VAL A 222 -10.49 -5.64 -23.75
N LYS A 223 -10.49 -6.91 -23.32
CA LYS A 223 -10.04 -7.30 -21.98
C LYS A 223 -8.56 -6.97 -21.78
N THR A 224 -8.23 -6.52 -20.58
CA THR A 224 -6.84 -6.43 -20.13
C THR A 224 -6.29 -7.82 -19.87
N ASP A 225 -5.05 -8.04 -20.30
CA ASP A 225 -4.26 -9.24 -20.08
C ASP A 225 -2.82 -8.86 -19.65
N LEU A 226 -1.93 -9.84 -19.55
CA LEU A 226 -0.54 -9.61 -19.15
C LEU A 226 0.31 -8.94 -20.26
N ASN A 227 -0.17 -8.95 -21.50
CA ASN A 227 0.47 -8.28 -22.63
C ASN A 227 0.02 -6.82 -22.77
N SER A 228 -0.94 -6.38 -21.96
CA SER A 228 -1.44 -5.01 -21.97
C SER A 228 -0.34 -4.03 -21.56
N ILE A 229 -0.07 -3.08 -22.44
CA ILE A 229 0.97 -2.05 -22.30
C ILE A 229 0.34 -0.80 -21.72
N TYR A 230 0.93 -0.30 -20.65
CA TYR A 230 0.50 0.91 -19.96
C TYR A 230 1.51 2.03 -20.18
N LYS A 231 1.01 3.25 -20.36
CA LYS A 231 1.77 4.46 -20.06
C LYS A 231 1.85 4.64 -18.55
N VAL A 232 3.07 4.63 -18.01
CA VAL A 232 3.29 4.62 -16.56
C VAL A 232 3.77 5.95 -15.98
N ALA A 233 3.77 7.02 -16.79
CA ALA A 233 4.13 8.36 -16.37
C ALA A 233 5.45 8.36 -15.59
N SER A 234 5.49 8.93 -14.39
CA SER A 234 6.72 9.08 -13.61
C SER A 234 7.37 7.76 -13.12
N LEU A 235 6.74 6.59 -13.25
CA LEU A 235 7.45 5.30 -13.08
C LEU A 235 8.56 5.07 -14.12
N THR A 236 8.66 5.95 -15.13
CA THR A 236 9.81 6.09 -16.03
C THR A 236 11.12 6.36 -15.28
N LYS A 237 11.09 7.20 -14.23
CA LYS A 237 12.30 7.72 -13.57
C LYS A 237 13.14 6.63 -12.88
N PRO A 238 12.56 5.67 -12.13
CA PRO A 238 13.33 4.55 -11.58
C PRO A 238 14.08 3.74 -12.65
N VAL A 239 13.45 3.50 -13.81
CA VAL A 239 14.06 2.76 -14.93
C VAL A 239 15.23 3.54 -15.51
N VAL A 240 15.03 4.84 -15.79
CA VAL A 240 16.09 5.74 -16.23
C VAL A 240 17.23 5.79 -15.22
N ALA A 241 16.92 5.93 -13.93
CA ALA A 241 17.93 5.97 -12.88
C ALA A 241 18.81 4.73 -12.88
N ASN A 242 18.23 3.54 -13.03
CA ASN A 242 19.02 2.30 -13.10
C ASN A 242 19.92 2.25 -14.35
N VAL A 243 19.42 2.65 -15.53
CA VAL A 243 20.24 2.73 -16.75
C VAL A 243 21.42 3.68 -16.55
N VAL A 244 21.17 4.86 -15.96
CA VAL A 244 22.24 5.84 -15.68
C VAL A 244 23.22 5.31 -14.65
N LEU A 245 22.76 4.64 -13.59
CA LEU A 245 23.64 4.04 -12.60
C LEU A 245 24.50 2.93 -13.20
N LYS A 246 24.03 2.17 -14.20
CA LYS A 246 24.87 1.23 -14.94
C LYS A 246 25.97 1.93 -15.75
N LEU A 247 25.66 3.08 -16.36
CA LEU A 247 26.68 3.91 -17.03
C LEU A 247 27.69 4.48 -16.03
N VAL A 248 27.23 4.83 -14.82
CA VAL A 248 28.11 5.27 -13.72
C VAL A 248 29.03 4.14 -13.29
N ASP A 249 28.48 2.96 -13.07
CA ASP A 249 29.22 1.78 -12.64
C ASP A 249 30.28 1.36 -13.65
N SER A 250 29.99 1.49 -14.95
CA SER A 250 30.94 1.21 -16.03
C SER A 250 31.92 2.37 -16.31
N GLY A 251 31.90 3.45 -15.52
CA GLY A 251 32.76 4.62 -15.70
C GLY A 251 32.48 5.45 -16.96
N GLN A 252 31.34 5.22 -17.64
CA GLN A 252 30.96 5.98 -18.83
C GLN A 252 30.43 7.37 -18.49
N ILE A 253 29.98 7.59 -17.26
CA ILE A 253 29.60 8.89 -16.70
C ILE A 253 29.93 8.88 -15.19
N GLY A 254 30.21 10.03 -14.60
CA GLY A 254 30.45 10.19 -13.17
C GLY A 254 29.15 10.51 -12.43
N LEU A 255 29.00 9.99 -11.21
CA LEU A 255 27.86 10.32 -10.36
C LEU A 255 27.87 11.81 -9.94
N ASP A 256 29.08 12.34 -9.69
CA ASP A 256 29.33 13.68 -9.16
C ASP A 256 30.02 14.60 -10.18
N GLU A 257 30.05 14.22 -11.46
CA GLU A 257 30.63 15.08 -12.49
C GLU A 257 29.61 16.09 -13.04
N PRO A 258 30.04 17.32 -13.37
CA PRO A 258 29.14 18.32 -13.96
C PRO A 258 28.67 17.89 -15.35
N LEU A 259 27.35 17.87 -15.56
CA LEU A 259 26.76 17.50 -16.86
C LEU A 259 26.95 18.55 -17.96
N SER A 260 27.32 19.77 -17.59
CA SER A 260 27.70 20.84 -18.53
C SER A 260 28.91 20.48 -19.40
N LYS A 261 29.72 19.50 -18.99
CA LYS A 261 30.77 18.91 -19.84
C LYS A 261 30.21 18.22 -21.10
N TYR A 262 28.95 17.79 -21.05
CA TYR A 262 28.32 17.00 -22.13
C TYR A 262 27.22 17.76 -22.84
N TYR A 263 26.48 18.62 -22.15
CA TYR A 263 25.38 19.35 -22.76
C TYR A 263 25.11 20.62 -21.96
N ILE A 264 24.82 21.71 -22.66
CA ILE A 264 24.38 22.97 -22.07
C ILE A 264 23.10 23.38 -22.80
N ASP A 265 22.02 23.52 -22.05
CA ASP A 265 20.76 24.07 -22.56
C ASP A 265 20.92 25.59 -22.77
N SER A 266 20.44 26.10 -23.90
CA SER A 266 20.61 27.50 -24.29
C SER A 266 19.98 28.48 -23.30
N ASP A 267 18.93 28.09 -22.59
CA ASP A 267 18.24 28.96 -21.64
C ASP A 267 19.10 29.25 -20.38
N ILE A 268 20.02 28.34 -20.04
CA ILE A 268 20.84 28.43 -18.81
C ILE A 268 22.34 28.48 -19.10
N LYS A 269 22.74 28.76 -20.35
CA LYS A 269 24.15 28.70 -20.81
C LYS A 269 25.12 29.58 -20.02
N ASP A 270 24.62 30.70 -19.49
CA ASP A 270 25.43 31.69 -18.74
C ASP A 270 25.19 31.56 -17.21
N HIS A 271 24.45 30.53 -16.76
CA HIS A 271 24.07 30.40 -15.36
C HIS A 271 25.22 29.84 -14.51
N VAL A 272 25.51 30.50 -13.39
CA VAL A 272 26.61 30.15 -12.46
C VAL A 272 26.52 28.74 -11.87
N PHE A 273 25.34 28.12 -11.90
CA PHE A 273 25.09 26.78 -11.36
C PHE A 273 25.32 25.62 -12.35
N LEU A 274 25.66 25.90 -13.62
CA LEU A 274 25.95 24.85 -14.61
C LEU A 274 27.02 23.85 -14.17
N GLN A 275 28.04 24.33 -13.44
CA GLN A 275 29.12 23.49 -12.95
C GLN A 275 28.76 22.69 -11.70
N LYS A 276 27.57 22.94 -11.10
CA LYS A 276 27.09 22.25 -9.91
C LYS A 276 26.07 21.15 -10.23
N LEU A 277 25.49 21.13 -11.43
CA LEU A 277 24.47 20.14 -11.80
C LEU A 277 25.11 18.80 -12.18
N THR A 278 24.94 17.80 -11.31
CA THR A 278 25.48 16.44 -11.47
C THR A 278 24.37 15.39 -11.62
N VAL A 279 24.75 14.15 -12.00
CA VAL A 279 23.84 12.99 -12.01
C VAL A 279 23.22 12.77 -10.63
N ARG A 280 24.02 12.84 -9.55
CA ARG A 280 23.53 12.69 -8.18
C ARG A 280 22.40 13.65 -7.87
N ASN A 281 22.60 14.93 -8.19
CA ASN A 281 21.59 15.95 -7.91
C ASN A 281 20.28 15.67 -8.65
N ILE A 282 20.34 15.19 -9.89
CA ILE A 282 19.14 14.92 -10.67
C ILE A 282 18.41 13.70 -10.13
N LEU A 283 19.12 12.59 -9.89
CA LEU A 283 18.51 11.36 -9.39
C LEU A 283 17.93 11.51 -7.97
N SER A 284 18.47 12.42 -7.15
CA SER A 284 17.96 12.72 -5.80
C SER A 284 16.96 13.88 -5.74
N HIS A 285 16.49 14.40 -6.88
CA HIS A 285 15.61 15.57 -6.95
C HIS A 285 16.17 16.82 -6.24
N GLN A 286 17.47 17.06 -6.38
CA GLN A 286 18.17 18.26 -5.93
C GLN A 286 18.79 19.02 -7.12
N SER A 287 18.26 18.86 -8.34
CA SER A 287 18.78 19.53 -9.54
C SER A 287 18.71 21.05 -9.47
N GLY A 288 17.74 21.57 -8.71
CA GLY A 288 17.39 22.98 -8.70
C GLY A 288 16.73 23.48 -9.98
N LEU A 289 16.35 22.57 -10.88
CA LEU A 289 15.55 22.84 -12.07
C LEU A 289 14.06 22.63 -11.77
N PRO A 290 13.14 23.32 -12.47
CA PRO A 290 11.70 23.15 -12.26
C PRO A 290 11.25 21.73 -12.62
N ASN A 291 9.99 21.39 -12.29
CA ASN A 291 9.40 20.15 -12.79
C ASN A 291 9.32 20.13 -14.31
N TRP A 292 8.74 21.18 -14.89
CA TRP A 292 8.62 21.37 -16.33
C TRP A 292 8.78 22.84 -16.67
N ARG A 293 9.57 23.16 -17.70
CA ARG A 293 9.77 24.56 -18.10
C ARG A 293 8.47 25.22 -18.54
N TYR A 294 7.57 24.49 -19.20
CA TYR A 294 6.27 24.99 -19.66
C TYR A 294 5.29 25.35 -18.53
N LEU A 295 5.57 24.93 -17.29
CA LEU A 295 4.80 25.34 -16.10
C LEU A 295 5.34 26.64 -15.47
N THR A 296 6.46 27.16 -15.96
CA THR A 296 7.04 28.41 -15.47
C THR A 296 6.47 29.61 -16.25
N PRO A 297 6.41 30.82 -15.65
CA PRO A 297 5.91 32.01 -16.35
C PRO A 297 6.66 32.33 -17.64
N THR A 298 7.96 32.05 -17.70
CA THR A 298 8.80 32.34 -18.87
C THR A 298 8.78 31.22 -19.91
N GLN A 299 8.27 30.04 -19.55
CA GLN A 299 8.36 28.80 -20.34
C GLN A 299 9.78 28.37 -20.72
N LYS A 300 10.80 28.92 -20.03
CA LYS A 300 12.22 28.67 -20.25
C LYS A 300 12.81 27.88 -19.09
N LEU A 301 13.88 27.13 -19.37
CA LEU A 301 14.62 26.48 -18.30
C LEU A 301 15.36 27.55 -17.47
N ASN A 302 15.27 27.46 -16.16
CA ASN A 302 16.06 28.30 -15.26
C ASN A 302 16.31 27.53 -13.95
N PHE A 303 17.40 27.83 -13.25
CA PHE A 303 17.58 27.31 -11.91
C PHE A 303 16.70 28.12 -10.94
N VAL A 304 15.86 27.41 -10.18
CA VAL A 304 15.03 28.00 -9.11
C VAL A 304 15.73 27.95 -7.75
N ARG A 305 16.83 27.20 -7.66
CA ARG A 305 17.73 27.11 -6.49
C ARG A 305 19.08 26.52 -6.89
N GLU A 306 20.04 26.59 -5.98
CA GLU A 306 21.35 25.97 -6.17
C GLU A 306 21.24 24.42 -6.16
N PRO A 307 21.84 23.71 -7.15
CA PRO A 307 21.87 22.25 -7.17
C PRO A 307 22.50 21.68 -5.88
N GLY A 308 21.94 20.57 -5.39
CA GLY A 308 22.41 19.86 -4.18
C GLY A 308 21.91 20.43 -2.86
N THR A 309 21.27 21.61 -2.84
CA THR A 309 20.93 22.30 -1.59
C THR A 309 19.57 21.92 -0.98
N LYS A 310 18.57 21.63 -1.80
CA LYS A 310 17.21 21.30 -1.33
C LYS A 310 16.48 20.40 -2.31
N TRP A 311 15.63 19.53 -1.78
CA TRP A 311 14.73 18.70 -2.58
C TRP A 311 13.68 19.54 -3.32
N GLU A 312 13.47 19.22 -4.59
CA GLU A 312 12.37 19.69 -5.44
C GLU A 312 12.19 18.73 -6.62
N TYR A 313 10.99 18.20 -6.77
CA TYR A 313 10.67 17.25 -7.83
C TYR A 313 10.86 17.89 -9.22
N SER A 314 11.67 17.24 -10.06
CA SER A 314 12.14 17.82 -11.33
C SER A 314 12.11 16.81 -12.49
N GLY A 315 11.15 16.95 -13.40
CA GLY A 315 11.14 16.25 -14.70
C GLY A 315 12.20 16.80 -15.67
N GLU A 316 12.40 18.13 -15.71
CA GLU A 316 13.45 18.77 -16.52
C GLU A 316 14.85 18.27 -16.16
N GLY A 317 15.11 17.97 -14.87
CA GLY A 317 16.38 17.35 -14.47
C GLY A 317 16.64 16.05 -15.22
N PHE A 318 15.66 15.15 -15.25
CA PHE A 318 15.79 13.86 -15.95
C PHE A 318 15.92 14.06 -17.48
N GLU A 319 15.19 15.00 -18.07
CA GLU A 319 15.33 15.34 -19.49
C GLU A 319 16.70 15.95 -19.84
N TYR A 320 17.22 16.83 -18.98
CA TYR A 320 18.56 17.39 -19.14
C TYR A 320 19.62 16.29 -19.07
N MET A 321 19.50 15.38 -18.10
CA MET A 321 20.39 14.22 -17.95
C MET A 321 20.36 13.32 -19.18
N ARG A 322 19.17 13.03 -19.72
CA ARG A 322 19.03 12.28 -20.98
C ARG A 322 19.79 12.94 -22.12
N LYS A 323 19.54 14.24 -22.37
CA LYS A 323 20.21 15.00 -23.44
C LYS A 323 21.73 15.00 -23.28
N ALA A 324 22.22 15.17 -22.04
CA ALA A 324 23.64 15.12 -21.74
C ALA A 324 24.25 13.75 -22.07
N ILE A 325 23.60 12.67 -21.66
CA ILE A 325 24.05 11.29 -21.95
C ILE A 325 24.04 10.99 -23.44
N GLU A 326 22.95 11.33 -24.14
CA GLU A 326 22.86 11.12 -25.60
C GLU A 326 23.91 11.93 -26.35
N ASN A 327 24.17 13.19 -25.94
CA ASN A 327 25.20 13.99 -26.59
C ASN A 327 26.61 13.46 -26.32
N LYS A 328 26.89 12.91 -25.13
CA LYS A 328 28.16 12.28 -24.79
C LYS A 328 28.39 10.99 -25.58
N LEU A 329 27.40 10.10 -25.59
CA LEU A 329 27.55 8.74 -26.13
C LEU A 329 27.18 8.62 -27.61
N LYS A 330 26.59 9.67 -28.21
CA LYS A 330 26.10 9.69 -29.60
C LYS A 330 25.15 8.54 -29.93
N LYS A 331 24.36 8.12 -28.94
CA LYS A 331 23.34 7.07 -29.02
C LYS A 331 22.06 7.58 -28.38
N SER A 332 20.90 7.18 -28.89
CA SER A 332 19.64 7.50 -28.23
C SER A 332 19.53 6.74 -26.91
N PHE A 333 18.83 7.34 -25.95
CA PHE A 333 18.66 6.75 -24.62
C PHE A 333 17.86 5.44 -24.68
N GLU A 334 16.92 5.33 -25.62
CA GLU A 334 16.22 4.07 -25.93
C GLU A 334 17.21 2.94 -26.22
N ARG A 335 18.15 3.15 -27.15
CA ARG A 335 19.16 2.13 -27.49
C ARG A 335 20.10 1.81 -26.34
N ILE A 336 20.43 2.80 -25.52
CA ILE A 336 21.26 2.59 -24.32
C ILE A 336 20.52 1.70 -23.32
N ALA A 337 19.24 1.97 -23.07
CA ALA A 337 18.43 1.20 -22.14
C ALA A 337 18.10 -0.21 -22.63
N GLU A 338 17.86 -0.37 -23.94
CA GLU A 338 17.70 -1.69 -24.56
C GLU A 338 18.90 -2.58 -24.24
N ALA A 339 20.12 -2.10 -24.53
CA ALA A 339 21.34 -2.87 -24.36
C ALA A 339 21.71 -3.12 -22.88
N LEU A 340 21.49 -2.13 -22.00
CA LEU A 340 21.94 -2.20 -20.61
C LEU A 340 20.91 -2.79 -19.65
N LEU A 341 19.62 -2.79 -20.02
CA LEU A 341 18.55 -3.14 -19.10
C LEU A 341 17.44 -4.00 -19.73
N PHE A 342 16.85 -3.58 -20.86
CA PHE A 342 15.65 -4.26 -21.35
C PHE A 342 15.97 -5.64 -21.94
N GLU A 343 16.97 -5.76 -22.82
CA GLU A 343 17.36 -7.05 -23.40
C GLU A 343 17.89 -8.03 -22.34
N PRO A 344 18.81 -7.63 -21.42
CA PRO A 344 19.32 -8.55 -20.39
C PRO A 344 18.25 -9.07 -19.42
N LEU A 345 17.17 -8.30 -19.20
CA LEU A 345 16.07 -8.69 -18.34
C LEU A 345 14.89 -9.32 -19.08
N GLY A 346 14.93 -9.38 -20.42
CA GLY A 346 13.79 -9.84 -21.23
C GLY A 346 12.54 -8.97 -21.08
N MET A 347 12.73 -7.65 -21.02
CA MET A 347 11.66 -6.64 -20.98
C MET A 347 11.24 -6.24 -22.41
N GLU A 348 10.71 -7.20 -23.15
CA GLU A 348 10.46 -7.07 -24.60
C GLU A 348 9.33 -6.08 -24.96
N ASN A 349 8.44 -5.78 -24.01
CA ASN A 349 7.29 -4.90 -24.19
C ASN A 349 7.49 -3.56 -23.47
N THR A 350 8.74 -3.14 -23.32
CA THR A 350 9.12 -1.88 -22.67
C THR A 350 9.83 -0.95 -23.64
N SER A 351 9.44 0.33 -23.63
CA SER A 351 10.01 1.39 -24.49
C SER A 351 9.80 2.78 -23.90
N PHE A 352 10.71 3.72 -24.11
CA PHE A 352 10.51 5.14 -23.74
C PHE A 352 9.77 5.96 -24.80
N ASN A 353 9.43 5.37 -25.93
CA ASN A 353 8.66 6.00 -26.99
C ASN A 353 7.73 5.01 -27.71
N TRP A 354 6.77 5.55 -28.44
CA TRP A 354 5.95 4.76 -29.34
C TRP A 354 6.79 4.33 -30.55
N ASN A 355 7.09 3.04 -30.65
CA ASN A 355 7.87 2.44 -31.73
C ASN A 355 7.22 1.14 -32.21
N SER A 356 7.89 0.39 -33.09
CA SER A 356 7.36 -0.84 -33.68
C SER A 356 7.12 -1.99 -32.70
N LYS A 357 7.71 -1.96 -31.49
CA LYS A 357 7.46 -2.94 -30.42
C LYS A 357 6.09 -2.72 -29.75
N ILE A 358 5.60 -1.48 -29.74
CA ILE A 358 4.36 -1.11 -29.08
C ILE A 358 3.19 -1.36 -30.03
N LYS A 359 2.55 -2.51 -29.86
CA LYS A 359 1.31 -2.84 -30.58
C LYS A 359 0.16 -2.03 -30.00
N GLU A 360 -0.44 -1.18 -30.82
CA GLU A 360 -1.56 -0.33 -30.42
C GLU A 360 -2.75 -1.12 -29.84
N ASN A 361 -3.02 -2.31 -30.38
CA ASN A 361 -4.09 -3.19 -29.88
C ASN A 361 -3.83 -3.72 -28.46
N ASN A 362 -2.60 -3.63 -27.97
CA ASN A 362 -2.24 -4.00 -26.61
C ASN A 362 -2.18 -2.77 -25.69
N TYR A 363 -2.36 -1.55 -26.21
CA TYR A 363 -2.24 -0.33 -25.42
C TYR A 363 -3.48 -0.11 -24.56
N ALA A 364 -3.27 -0.04 -23.24
CA ALA A 364 -4.31 0.28 -22.27
C ALA A 364 -4.56 1.80 -22.27
N VAL A 365 -5.56 2.23 -23.05
CA VAL A 365 -5.92 3.63 -23.25
C VAL A 365 -6.39 4.26 -21.94
N GLU A 366 -5.92 5.46 -21.64
CA GLU A 366 -6.27 6.21 -20.44
C GLU A 366 -7.77 6.55 -20.37
N HIS A 367 -8.35 6.52 -19.16
CA HIS A 367 -9.76 6.81 -18.91
C HIS A 367 -9.93 7.86 -17.81
N ASN A 368 -10.85 8.79 -18.02
CA ASN A 368 -11.15 9.83 -17.05
C ASN A 368 -11.96 9.33 -15.84
N GLU A 369 -12.31 10.24 -14.94
CA GLU A 369 -13.05 9.99 -13.69
C GLU A 369 -14.44 9.37 -13.91
N LYS A 370 -15.00 9.53 -15.12
CA LYS A 370 -16.31 9.02 -15.53
C LYS A 370 -16.20 7.73 -16.36
N ASP A 371 -15.04 7.07 -16.34
CA ASP A 371 -14.74 5.85 -17.10
C ASP A 371 -14.91 6.02 -18.62
N LYS A 372 -14.57 7.21 -19.14
CA LYS A 372 -14.55 7.47 -20.58
C LYS A 372 -13.12 7.49 -21.08
N ALA A 373 -12.86 6.75 -22.16
CA ALA A 373 -11.59 6.75 -22.85
C ALA A 373 -11.19 8.17 -23.29
N ILE A 374 -9.92 8.49 -23.07
CA ILE A 374 -9.30 9.76 -23.44
C ILE A 374 -8.57 9.54 -24.77
N THR A 375 -8.63 10.53 -25.66
CA THR A 375 -7.80 10.52 -26.87
C THR A 375 -6.33 10.58 -26.46
N PHE A 376 -5.56 9.55 -26.81
CA PHE A 376 -4.13 9.49 -26.52
C PHE A 376 -3.32 9.91 -27.74
N GLU A 377 -2.10 10.38 -27.49
CA GLU A 377 -1.12 10.73 -28.51
C GLU A 377 0.02 9.70 -28.52
N LYS A 378 0.51 9.37 -29.71
CA LYS A 378 1.66 8.48 -29.88
C LYS A 378 2.94 9.30 -29.81
N TYR A 379 3.51 9.43 -28.62
CA TYR A 379 4.79 10.12 -28.45
C TYR A 379 5.95 9.28 -29.00
N THR A 380 6.46 9.65 -30.18
CA THR A 380 7.59 8.98 -30.83
C THR A 380 8.96 9.49 -30.35
N SER A 381 8.98 10.58 -29.57
CA SER A 381 10.18 11.10 -28.92
C SER A 381 10.34 10.53 -27.51
N VAL A 382 11.61 10.24 -27.16
CA VAL A 382 11.98 9.77 -25.82
C VAL A 382 11.79 10.88 -24.79
N ASN A 383 11.16 10.55 -23.67
CA ASN A 383 11.15 11.37 -22.47
C ASN A 383 11.54 10.52 -21.25
N ALA A 384 12.67 10.84 -20.64
CA ALA A 384 13.28 10.16 -19.50
C ALA A 384 12.56 10.43 -18.15
N ALA A 385 11.55 11.29 -18.14
CA ALA A 385 10.79 11.58 -16.94
C ALA A 385 9.40 10.95 -16.93
N ALA A 386 8.76 10.69 -18.08
CA ALA A 386 7.34 10.31 -18.12
C ALA A 386 6.87 9.35 -19.24
N ASN A 387 7.65 9.04 -20.27
CA ASN A 387 7.13 8.33 -21.46
C ASN A 387 7.37 6.82 -21.50
N LEU A 388 7.71 6.18 -20.38
CA LEU A 388 7.82 4.72 -20.36
C LEU A 388 6.46 4.07 -20.64
N LEU A 389 6.46 3.21 -21.65
CA LEU A 389 5.43 2.25 -21.98
C LEU A 389 5.95 0.87 -21.56
N THR A 390 5.17 0.10 -20.80
CA THR A 390 5.61 -1.19 -20.24
C THR A 390 4.42 -2.09 -19.93
N THR A 391 4.68 -3.39 -19.79
CA THR A 391 3.75 -4.33 -19.15
C THR A 391 4.05 -4.45 -17.66
N THR A 392 3.09 -5.02 -16.93
CA THR A 392 3.26 -5.36 -15.51
C THR A 392 4.34 -6.41 -15.29
N GLU A 393 4.46 -7.38 -16.20
CA GLU A 393 5.50 -8.41 -16.11
C GLU A 393 6.90 -7.79 -16.25
N ASP A 394 7.12 -6.96 -17.26
CA ASP A 394 8.42 -6.33 -17.50
C ASP A 394 8.84 -5.43 -16.33
N TYR A 395 7.92 -4.62 -15.82
CA TYR A 395 8.22 -3.79 -14.65
C TYR A 395 8.46 -4.65 -13.39
N SER A 396 7.80 -5.81 -13.26
CA SER A 396 8.06 -6.76 -12.16
C SER A 396 9.46 -7.36 -12.26
N LYS A 397 9.93 -7.71 -13.48
CA LYS A 397 11.32 -8.16 -13.72
C LYS A 397 12.31 -7.08 -13.29
N PHE A 398 12.03 -5.81 -13.61
CA PHE A 398 12.83 -4.67 -13.16
C PHE A 398 12.86 -4.54 -11.62
N LEU A 399 11.73 -4.64 -10.93
CA LEU A 399 11.70 -4.59 -9.46
C LEU A 399 12.47 -5.76 -8.81
N VAL A 400 12.37 -6.96 -9.37
CA VAL A 400 13.18 -8.12 -8.96
C VAL A 400 14.68 -7.84 -9.17
N HIS A 401 15.04 -7.23 -10.31
CA HIS A 401 16.43 -6.83 -10.58
C HIS A 401 16.96 -5.87 -9.51
N LEU A 402 16.18 -4.87 -9.10
CA LEU A 402 16.56 -3.93 -8.04
C LEU A 402 16.75 -4.62 -6.68
N LEU A 403 15.86 -5.56 -6.31
CA LEU A 403 15.98 -6.34 -5.07
C LEU A 403 17.23 -7.22 -5.02
N ASN A 404 17.73 -7.62 -6.19
CA ASN A 404 18.93 -8.45 -6.40
C ASN A 404 20.18 -7.62 -6.73
N GLY A 405 20.24 -6.37 -6.29
CA GLY A 405 21.45 -5.54 -6.39
C GLY A 405 21.51 -4.63 -7.61
N ALA A 406 20.44 -4.54 -8.41
CA ALA A 406 20.29 -3.59 -9.52
C ALA A 406 21.36 -3.73 -10.63
N GLY A 407 22.12 -4.83 -10.64
CA GLY A 407 23.20 -5.11 -11.59
C GLY A 407 24.23 -3.98 -11.67
N ILE A 408 24.65 -3.48 -10.52
CA ILE A 408 25.69 -2.47 -10.32
C ILE A 408 26.59 -2.90 -9.14
N SER A 409 27.76 -2.29 -8.98
CA SER A 409 28.66 -2.58 -7.86
C SER A 409 27.99 -2.37 -6.49
N GLN A 410 28.46 -3.13 -5.50
CA GLN A 410 27.92 -3.06 -4.14
C GLN A 410 28.06 -1.67 -3.51
N SER A 411 29.13 -0.92 -3.84
CA SER A 411 29.32 0.46 -3.38
C SER A 411 28.28 1.39 -3.98
N LEU A 412 28.04 1.30 -5.29
CA LEU A 412 27.03 2.12 -5.96
C LEU A 412 25.60 1.74 -5.53
N TYR A 413 25.33 0.45 -5.29
CA TYR A 413 24.04 0.01 -4.74
C TYR A 413 23.76 0.59 -3.36
N LYS A 414 24.79 0.68 -2.49
CA LYS A 414 24.66 1.36 -1.19
C LYS A 414 24.30 2.83 -1.35
N GLU A 415 24.86 3.52 -2.34
CA GLU A 415 24.50 4.91 -2.64
C GLU A 415 23.08 5.03 -3.23
N PHE A 416 22.66 4.08 -4.06
CA PHE A 416 21.32 4.01 -4.65
C PHE A 416 20.21 3.98 -3.59
N VAL A 417 20.38 3.15 -2.55
CA VAL A 417 19.38 2.93 -1.49
C VAL A 417 19.57 3.83 -0.26
N LYS A 418 20.58 4.69 -0.25
CA LYS A 418 20.86 5.62 0.85
C LYS A 418 20.02 6.89 0.66
N PRO A 419 19.42 7.46 1.72
CA PRO A 419 18.83 8.79 1.69
C PRO A 419 19.85 9.84 1.21
N GLN A 420 19.60 10.44 0.05
CA GLN A 420 20.39 11.51 -0.56
C GLN A 420 19.77 12.88 -0.27
N SER A 421 18.43 12.94 -0.21
CA SER A 421 17.69 14.17 0.06
C SER A 421 16.41 13.88 0.88
N LYS A 422 15.88 14.92 1.52
CA LYS A 422 14.65 14.87 2.33
C LYS A 422 13.56 15.68 1.63
N GLU A 423 12.46 15.01 1.28
CA GLU A 423 11.26 15.67 0.76
C GLU A 423 10.47 16.28 1.91
N LYS A 424 10.13 15.45 2.91
CA LYS A 424 9.42 15.84 4.12
C LYS A 424 9.71 14.84 5.25
N GLU A 425 9.11 15.03 6.42
CA GLU A 425 9.34 14.13 7.56
C GLU A 425 8.94 12.69 7.21
N GLY A 426 9.84 11.75 7.49
CA GLY A 426 9.64 10.33 7.17
C GLY A 426 9.70 9.95 5.68
N ILE A 427 9.96 10.90 4.77
CA ILE A 427 10.10 10.66 3.32
C ILE A 427 11.38 11.28 2.78
N PHE A 428 12.21 10.42 2.22
CA PHE A 428 13.50 10.76 1.63
C PHE A 428 13.54 10.31 0.17
N TRP A 429 14.61 10.68 -0.53
CA TRP A 429 14.88 10.17 -1.87
C TRP A 429 16.30 9.63 -1.95
N GLY A 430 16.44 8.48 -2.59
CA GLY A 430 17.70 7.90 -3.01
C GLY A 430 18.07 8.36 -4.42
N LEU A 431 18.76 7.50 -5.17
CA LEU A 431 19.07 7.77 -6.57
C LEU A 431 17.93 7.23 -7.47
N GLY A 432 16.89 8.04 -7.67
CA GLY A 432 15.78 7.77 -8.59
C GLY A 432 14.52 7.16 -7.97
N MET A 433 14.53 6.88 -6.67
CA MET A 433 13.37 6.34 -5.94
C MET A 433 13.17 7.05 -4.60
N GLN A 434 11.91 7.19 -4.19
CA GLN A 434 11.55 7.63 -2.86
C GLN A 434 11.89 6.53 -1.85
N ILE A 435 12.32 6.93 -0.65
CA ILE A 435 12.72 6.05 0.45
C ILE A 435 11.84 6.35 1.67
N LEU A 436 11.16 5.31 2.18
CA LEU A 436 10.48 5.33 3.46
C LEU A 436 11.23 4.42 4.44
N PRO A 437 12.12 4.99 5.27
CA PRO A 437 12.86 4.23 6.27
C PRO A 437 12.02 4.03 7.54
N ASN A 438 12.50 3.11 8.38
CA ASN A 438 11.97 2.89 9.73
C ASN A 438 10.47 2.60 9.77
N LEU A 439 9.99 1.83 8.79
CA LEU A 439 8.65 1.25 8.85
C LEU A 439 8.63 0.11 9.88
N LYS A 440 7.43 -0.36 10.24
CA LYS A 440 7.25 -1.51 11.13
C LYS A 440 8.12 -2.70 10.70
N ASN A 441 8.72 -3.40 11.67
CA ASN A 441 9.70 -4.47 11.50
C ASN A 441 11.06 -4.01 10.91
N ASN A 442 11.40 -2.73 11.08
CA ASN A 442 12.62 -2.10 10.56
C ASN A 442 12.73 -2.19 9.03
N GLU A 443 11.58 -2.13 8.36
CA GLU A 443 11.50 -2.16 6.91
C GLU A 443 11.88 -0.80 6.32
N THR A 444 12.60 -0.86 5.20
CA THR A 444 12.87 0.28 4.32
C THR A 444 12.21 -0.02 2.98
N VAL A 445 11.29 0.84 2.58
CA VAL A 445 10.62 0.75 1.28
C VAL A 445 11.24 1.74 0.30
N LEU A 446 11.58 1.25 -0.89
CA LEU A 446 11.82 2.08 -2.06
C LEU A 446 10.55 2.11 -2.90
N MET A 447 10.09 3.29 -3.29
CA MET A 447 8.89 3.41 -4.11
C MET A 447 8.95 4.56 -5.11
N HIS A 448 8.04 4.52 -6.06
CA HIS A 448 7.71 5.64 -6.92
C HIS A 448 6.25 5.54 -7.35
N THR A 449 5.60 6.67 -7.60
CA THR A 449 4.27 6.74 -8.22
C THR A 449 4.37 7.31 -9.63
N GLY A 450 3.40 6.99 -10.49
CA GLY A 450 3.24 7.59 -11.80
C GLY A 450 1.80 8.02 -11.99
N GLY A 451 1.59 9.24 -12.47
CA GLY A 451 0.26 9.70 -12.82
C GLY A 451 0.32 10.78 -13.87
N ASP A 452 -0.44 10.56 -14.94
CA ASP A 452 -0.93 11.58 -15.85
C ASP A 452 -2.46 11.58 -15.77
N TYR A 453 -3.12 12.47 -16.50
CA TYR A 453 -4.58 12.43 -16.58
C TYR A 453 -5.03 11.10 -17.20
N GLY A 454 -5.85 10.35 -16.48
CA GLY A 454 -6.39 9.06 -16.88
C GLY A 454 -5.47 7.85 -16.70
N THR A 455 -4.32 7.99 -16.03
CA THR A 455 -3.48 6.86 -15.63
C THR A 455 -2.95 7.05 -14.21
N LYS A 456 -2.94 5.98 -13.42
CA LYS A 456 -2.43 5.98 -12.04
C LYS A 456 -1.68 4.67 -11.79
N THR A 457 -0.39 4.79 -11.54
CA THR A 457 0.52 3.66 -11.34
C THR A 457 1.36 3.84 -10.08
N ILE A 458 1.75 2.73 -9.47
CA ILE A 458 2.63 2.71 -8.30
C ILE A 458 3.51 1.47 -8.33
N ALA A 459 4.76 1.62 -7.95
CA ALA A 459 5.69 0.52 -7.77
C ALA A 459 6.47 0.70 -6.47
N LEU A 460 6.65 -0.38 -5.72
CA LEU A 460 7.45 -0.36 -4.50
C LEU A 460 8.08 -1.71 -4.20
N ILE A 461 9.21 -1.66 -3.50
CA ILE A 461 9.93 -2.82 -2.96
C ILE A 461 10.31 -2.56 -1.50
N SER A 462 10.26 -3.60 -0.67
CA SER A 462 10.77 -3.59 0.70
C SER A 462 12.10 -4.36 0.75
N LEU A 463 13.14 -3.71 1.26
CA LEU A 463 14.51 -4.20 1.14
C LEU A 463 14.81 -5.37 2.08
N GLN A 464 14.22 -5.39 3.28
CA GLN A 464 14.47 -6.40 4.30
C GLN A 464 13.64 -7.65 4.02
N SER A 465 12.32 -7.54 3.81
CA SER A 465 11.49 -8.71 3.48
C SER A 465 11.63 -9.21 2.04
N LYS A 466 12.33 -8.46 1.17
CA LYS A 466 12.47 -8.76 -0.27
C LYS A 466 11.11 -8.95 -0.98
N LYS A 467 10.12 -8.18 -0.55
CA LYS A 467 8.79 -8.12 -1.17
C LYS A 467 8.69 -6.92 -2.09
N GLY A 468 7.76 -6.96 -3.03
CA GLY A 468 7.48 -5.84 -3.91
C GLY A 468 6.12 -5.94 -4.57
N ILE A 469 5.65 -4.82 -5.09
CA ILE A 469 4.43 -4.77 -5.88
C ILE A 469 4.55 -3.69 -6.95
N VAL A 470 3.99 -3.97 -8.13
CA VAL A 470 3.68 -2.97 -9.14
C VAL A 470 2.19 -3.03 -9.45
N ILE A 471 1.55 -1.86 -9.53
CA ILE A 471 0.13 -1.71 -9.83
C ILE A 471 0.02 -0.69 -10.96
N LEU A 472 -0.52 -1.12 -12.11
CA LEU A 472 -0.74 -0.30 -13.29
C LEU A 472 -2.24 -0.15 -13.55
N SER A 473 -2.72 1.07 -13.76
CA SER A 473 -4.11 1.34 -14.09
C SER A 473 -4.22 2.48 -15.10
N ASN A 474 -4.96 2.24 -16.18
CA ASN A 474 -5.32 3.23 -17.20
C ASN A 474 -6.58 4.03 -16.82
N SER A 475 -6.75 4.32 -15.53
CA SER A 475 -7.91 5.07 -15.02
C SER A 475 -7.48 6.18 -14.07
N GLU A 476 -8.09 7.35 -14.20
CA GLU A 476 -7.94 8.47 -13.27
C GLU A 476 -8.35 8.06 -11.83
N ASN A 477 -9.31 7.14 -11.74
CA ASN A 477 -9.79 6.59 -10.48
C ASN A 477 -8.86 5.52 -9.88
N GLY A 478 -7.76 5.15 -10.55
CA GLY A 478 -6.91 4.00 -10.19
C GLY A 478 -6.31 4.07 -8.78
N MET A 479 -6.06 5.26 -8.23
CA MET A 479 -5.55 5.40 -6.84
C MET A 479 -6.53 4.88 -5.77
N LYS A 480 -7.83 4.81 -6.06
CA LYS A 480 -8.87 4.36 -5.11
C LYS A 480 -8.61 2.96 -4.55
N ILE A 481 -7.91 2.11 -5.30
CA ILE A 481 -7.67 0.71 -4.91
C ILE A 481 -6.28 0.49 -4.28
N TRP A 482 -5.37 1.47 -4.36
CA TRP A 482 -3.99 1.31 -3.87
C TRP A 482 -3.94 0.98 -2.39
N GLN A 483 -4.64 1.74 -1.54
CA GLN A 483 -4.62 1.52 -0.10
C GLN A 483 -5.03 0.08 0.25
N LYS A 484 -6.08 -0.43 -0.39
CA LYS A 484 -6.59 -1.78 -0.13
C LYS A 484 -5.58 -2.85 -0.59
N LEU A 485 -4.97 -2.67 -1.76
CA LEU A 485 -3.93 -3.60 -2.24
C LEU A 485 -2.68 -3.56 -1.35
N LEU A 486 -2.21 -2.37 -0.97
CA LEU A 486 -1.03 -2.23 -0.12
C LEU A 486 -1.26 -2.77 1.29
N GLN A 487 -2.42 -2.51 1.89
CA GLN A 487 -2.82 -3.12 3.16
C GLN A 487 -2.77 -4.63 3.12
N GLU A 488 -3.17 -5.23 1.99
CA GLU A 488 -3.24 -6.67 1.87
C GLU A 488 -1.88 -7.32 1.67
N TYR A 489 -1.06 -6.76 0.77
CA TYR A 489 0.25 -7.32 0.45
C TYR A 489 1.34 -6.96 1.46
N PHE A 490 1.13 -5.89 2.23
CA PHE A 490 2.04 -5.39 3.25
C PHE A 490 1.24 -5.08 4.54
N PRO A 491 0.66 -6.09 5.22
CA PRO A 491 -0.24 -5.86 6.36
C PRO A 491 0.40 -5.12 7.53
N ASP A 492 1.72 -5.19 7.65
CA ASP A 492 2.46 -4.53 8.72
C ASP A 492 2.66 -3.02 8.52
N PHE A 493 2.79 -2.56 7.27
CA PHE A 493 3.23 -1.19 6.98
C PHE A 493 2.61 -0.56 5.72
N GLY A 494 1.73 -1.26 4.99
CA GLY A 494 1.07 -0.76 3.78
C GLY A 494 0.20 0.47 4.02
N ASN A 495 -0.46 0.55 5.19
CA ASN A 495 -1.15 1.75 5.63
C ASN A 495 -0.20 2.93 5.85
N GLU A 496 0.92 2.67 6.51
CA GLU A 496 1.89 3.71 6.81
C GLU A 496 2.52 4.30 5.54
N ILE A 497 2.77 3.47 4.51
CA ILE A 497 3.20 3.94 3.18
C ILE A 497 2.21 4.97 2.61
N MET A 498 0.91 4.67 2.65
CA MET A 498 -0.13 5.58 2.17
C MET A 498 -0.21 6.83 3.04
N ASP A 499 -0.18 6.68 4.36
CA ASP A 499 -0.32 7.79 5.31
C ASP A 499 0.81 8.81 5.18
N ARG A 500 2.05 8.37 4.95
CA ARG A 500 3.19 9.27 4.77
C ARG A 500 3.09 10.04 3.45
N ASN A 501 2.58 9.42 2.39
CA ASN A 501 2.50 10.04 1.06
C ASN A 501 1.27 10.94 0.86
N MET A 502 0.15 10.64 1.52
CA MET A 502 -1.12 11.36 1.35
C MET A 502 -1.32 12.54 2.32
N LYS A 503 -0.44 12.69 3.32
CA LYS A 503 -0.35 13.86 4.21
C LYS A 503 0.61 14.88 3.63
#